data_AF-A0AAD9REQ7-F1
#
_entry.id   AF-A0AAD9REQ7-F1
#
_cell.length_a   1.000
_cell.length_b   1.000
_cell.length_c   1.000
_cell.angle_alpha   90.00
_cell.angle_beta   90.00
_cell.angle_gamma   90.00
#
_symmetry.space_group_name_H-M   'P 1'
#
loop_
_entity.id
_entity.type
_entity.pdbx_description
1 polymer ?
#
loop_
_entity_poly.entity_id
_entity_poly.type
_entity_poly.pdbx_seq_one_letter_code
_entity_poly.pdbx_strand_id
1 'polypeptide(L)'
;MRELGLLSSFKTAATRGPLPFKSPRPGRLQTRQPDTDTCPPESPRRTCDKIRQFNDLEKFFQFKNVKNEHKVLVAESLLEGRAKIWANSVTRAFTDFKAFREAFLQEFYSIPIRVRLKNQWLSRRYRYTDGSMLEYFYKQLRAALHFEPELNKYEINYSIIQQFPVRVREATASVDYTDVNSIAQALSRLDGVQRDRDFYKKRNAWGNDY
;
A
#
# COMPACT_ATOMS: atom_id res chain seq x y z
N MET A 1 -37.64 64.82 -12.61
CA MET A 1 -38.83 64.72 -13.49
C MET A 1 -39.37 63.29 -13.42
N ARG A 2 -40.68 63.16 -13.14
CA ARG A 2 -41.55 61.95 -13.13
C ARG A 2 -41.34 60.98 -11.95
N GLU A 3 -42.16 61.04 -10.88
CA GLU A 3 -43.54 60.48 -10.69
C GLU A 3 -43.55 58.94 -10.56
N LEU A 4 -43.79 58.36 -9.38
CA LEU A 4 -45.06 58.12 -8.62
C LEU A 4 -45.87 56.89 -9.08
N GLY A 5 -46.32 56.07 -8.12
CA GLY A 5 -47.43 55.11 -8.25
C GLY A 5 -47.14 53.73 -7.64
N LEU A 6 -47.54 53.41 -6.38
CA LEU A 6 -48.87 52.89 -5.94
C LEU A 6 -49.14 51.45 -6.41
N LEU A 7 -49.81 50.52 -5.71
CA LEU A 7 -50.20 50.21 -4.32
C LEU A 7 -50.97 48.85 -4.42
N SER A 8 -51.12 48.14 -3.29
CA SER A 8 -52.03 46.99 -3.06
C SER A 8 -51.58 45.62 -3.60
N SER A 9 -51.76 44.49 -2.93
CA SER A 9 -52.85 44.12 -2.02
C SER A 9 -52.40 43.16 -0.90
N PHE A 10 -52.88 43.44 0.31
CA PHE A 10 -53.00 42.49 1.41
C PHE A 10 -54.30 41.70 1.24
N LYS A 11 -54.25 40.36 1.35
CA LYS A 11 -55.42 39.53 1.70
C LYS A 11 -55.02 38.32 2.56
N THR A 12 -55.51 38.40 3.80
CA THR A 12 -56.23 37.39 4.57
C THR A 12 -55.51 36.16 5.12
N ALA A 13 -55.52 36.13 6.45
CA ALA A 13 -55.16 35.04 7.34
C ALA A 13 -56.02 33.78 7.12
N ALA A 14 -55.38 32.61 7.26
CA ALA A 14 -56.03 31.34 7.51
C ALA A 14 -55.41 30.69 8.76
N THR A 15 -56.22 30.67 9.80
CA THR A 15 -56.03 30.00 11.08
C THR A 15 -55.77 28.50 10.88
N ARG A 16 -54.60 28.00 11.32
CA ARG A 16 -54.37 26.55 11.53
C ARG A 16 -53.90 26.34 12.96
N GLY A 17 -54.61 25.42 13.63
CA GLY A 17 -54.51 25.16 15.07
C GLY A 17 -53.16 24.59 15.53
N PRO A 18 -52.99 24.44 16.86
CA PRO A 18 -51.74 24.03 17.46
C PRO A 18 -51.41 22.57 17.11
N LEU A 19 -50.25 22.38 16.47
CA LEU A 19 -49.64 21.07 16.29
C LEU A 19 -49.02 20.60 17.62
N PRO A 20 -49.02 19.29 17.90
CA PRO A 20 -48.47 18.74 19.12
C PRO A 20 -46.96 18.97 19.22
N PHE A 21 -46.55 19.50 20.37
CA PHE A 21 -45.17 19.71 20.80
C PHE A 21 -44.42 18.38 20.79
N LYS A 22 -43.67 18.09 19.73
CA LYS A 22 -42.62 17.07 19.75
C LYS A 22 -41.35 17.74 20.24
N SER A 23 -40.96 17.36 21.45
CA SER A 23 -39.68 17.71 22.07
C SER A 23 -38.50 17.57 21.09
N PRO A 24 -37.58 18.54 21.01
CA PRO A 24 -36.41 18.46 20.15
C PRO A 24 -35.55 17.27 20.59
N ARG A 25 -35.36 16.29 19.70
CA ARG A 25 -34.25 15.34 19.89
C ARG A 25 -32.96 16.15 19.74
N PRO A 26 -31.96 15.96 20.62
CA PRO A 26 -30.67 16.61 20.48
C PRO A 26 -30.09 16.25 19.12
N GLY A 27 -29.96 17.27 18.28
CA GLY A 27 -29.32 17.17 16.98
C GLY A 27 -27.89 16.69 17.18
N ARG A 28 -27.64 15.42 16.87
CA ARG A 28 -26.31 14.90 16.62
C ARG A 28 -25.80 15.69 15.42
N LEU A 29 -24.88 16.62 15.65
CA LEU A 29 -24.05 17.21 14.61
C LEU A 29 -23.38 16.05 13.87
N GLN A 30 -24.03 15.56 12.83
CA GLN A 30 -23.36 14.81 11.78
C GLN A 30 -22.54 15.84 11.04
N THR A 31 -21.28 15.96 11.41
CA THR A 31 -20.23 16.25 10.43
C THR A 31 -20.49 15.33 9.25
N ARG A 32 -21.06 15.87 8.17
CA ARG A 32 -21.06 15.25 6.86
C ARG A 32 -19.60 14.96 6.55
N GLN A 33 -19.19 13.70 6.70
CA GLN A 33 -18.01 13.26 5.98
C GLN A 33 -18.33 13.42 4.50
N PRO A 34 -17.41 13.98 3.70
CA PRO A 34 -17.59 13.99 2.26
C PRO A 34 -17.78 12.53 1.82
N ASP A 35 -18.85 12.28 1.06
CA ASP A 35 -19.07 11.01 0.39
C ASP A 35 -17.84 10.73 -0.47
N THR A 36 -16.92 9.93 0.06
CA THR A 36 -15.83 9.38 -0.72
C THR A 36 -16.48 8.37 -1.64
N ASP A 37 -16.80 8.81 -2.85
CA ASP A 37 -17.04 7.96 -4.02
C ASP A 37 -16.03 6.83 -3.95
N THR A 38 -16.53 5.66 -3.59
CA THR A 38 -15.70 4.49 -3.30
C THR A 38 -15.24 3.95 -4.65
N CYS A 39 -14.20 4.56 -5.20
CA CYS A 39 -13.47 4.01 -6.32
C CYS A 39 -13.02 2.59 -5.94
N PRO A 40 -13.08 1.63 -6.88
CA PRO A 40 -12.67 0.26 -6.62
C PRO A 40 -11.24 0.25 -6.06
N PRO A 41 -10.97 -0.54 -5.01
CA PRO A 41 -9.65 -0.59 -4.40
C PRO A 41 -8.63 -0.99 -5.46
N GLU A 42 -7.71 -0.08 -5.79
CA GLU A 42 -6.57 -0.39 -6.66
C GLU A 42 -5.89 -1.66 -6.15
N SER A 43 -5.49 -2.53 -7.06
CA SER A 43 -4.88 -3.79 -6.68
C SER A 43 -3.61 -3.50 -5.85
N PRO A 44 -3.40 -4.20 -4.71
CA PRO A 44 -2.28 -3.92 -3.81
C PRO A 44 -0.89 -3.94 -4.47
N ARG A 45 -0.76 -4.69 -5.58
CA ARG A 45 0.48 -4.73 -6.37
C ARG A 45 0.83 -3.36 -6.95
N ARG A 46 -0.15 -2.61 -7.46
CA ARG A 46 0.07 -1.29 -8.07
C ARG A 46 0.48 -0.22 -7.05
N THR A 47 0.13 -0.40 -5.78
CA THR A 47 0.42 0.58 -4.74
C THR A 47 1.88 0.50 -4.25
N CYS A 48 2.44 -0.70 -4.10
CA CYS A 48 3.87 -0.86 -3.79
C CYS A 48 4.77 -0.37 -4.92
N ASP A 49 4.33 -0.51 -6.18
CA ASP A 49 5.07 -0.01 -7.34
C ASP A 49 5.21 1.53 -7.31
N LYS A 50 4.17 2.25 -6.85
CA LYS A 50 4.19 3.73 -6.74
C LYS A 50 5.21 4.25 -5.72
N ILE A 51 5.38 3.55 -4.60
CA ILE A 51 6.38 3.94 -3.57
C ILE A 51 7.79 3.65 -4.06
N ARG A 52 7.98 2.50 -4.72
CA ARG A 52 9.26 2.16 -5.35
C ARG A 52 9.67 3.23 -6.37
N GLN A 53 8.71 3.66 -7.19
CA GLN A 53 8.93 4.76 -8.15
C GLN A 53 9.44 6.03 -7.46
N PHE A 54 8.92 6.41 -6.29
CA PHE A 54 9.41 7.60 -5.55
C PHE A 54 10.82 7.43 -4.99
N ASN A 55 11.16 6.27 -4.43
CA ASN A 55 12.52 6.02 -3.93
C ASN A 55 13.54 5.99 -5.08
N ASP A 56 13.15 5.44 -6.23
CA ASP A 56 13.98 5.45 -7.43
C ASP A 56 14.11 6.87 -8.01
N LEU A 57 13.04 7.68 -7.91
CA LEU A 57 13.03 9.08 -8.30
C LEU A 57 13.99 9.93 -7.44
N GLU A 58 14.03 9.71 -6.12
CA GLU A 58 14.97 10.41 -5.25
C GLU A 58 16.43 10.10 -5.61
N LYS A 59 16.74 8.82 -5.86
CA LYS A 59 18.06 8.41 -6.34
C LYS A 59 18.39 9.05 -7.69
N PHE A 60 17.41 9.12 -8.58
CA PHE A 60 17.56 9.81 -9.86
C PHE A 60 17.87 11.30 -9.69
N PHE A 61 17.19 11.99 -8.77
CA PHE A 61 17.46 13.40 -8.47
C PHE A 61 18.86 13.62 -7.90
N GLN A 62 19.32 12.72 -7.03
CA GLN A 62 20.69 12.76 -6.51
C GLN A 62 21.71 12.55 -7.64
N PHE A 63 21.50 11.53 -8.48
CA PHE A 63 22.40 11.18 -9.57
C PHE A 63 22.48 12.28 -10.64
N LYS A 64 21.36 12.92 -10.98
CA LYS A 64 21.28 14.00 -11.97
C LYS A 64 21.48 15.39 -11.38
N ASN A 65 21.74 15.50 -10.08
CA ASN A 65 21.88 16.76 -9.35
C ASN A 65 20.74 17.75 -9.65
N VAL A 66 19.50 17.26 -9.60
CA VAL A 66 18.31 18.07 -9.93
C VAL A 66 18.07 19.07 -8.80
N LYS A 67 18.03 20.37 -9.17
CA LYS A 67 17.70 21.46 -8.24
C LYS A 67 16.32 21.24 -7.62
N ASN A 68 16.16 21.60 -6.35
CA ASN A 68 14.93 21.33 -5.58
C ASN A 68 13.67 21.93 -6.25
N GLU A 69 13.82 23.11 -6.85
CA GLU A 69 12.79 23.83 -7.60
C GLU A 69 12.21 23.02 -8.78
N HIS A 70 13.01 22.15 -9.39
CA HIS A 70 12.59 21.36 -10.55
C HIS A 70 12.10 19.96 -10.17
N LYS A 71 12.35 19.49 -8.94
CA LYS A 71 12.02 18.11 -8.54
C LYS A 71 10.53 17.84 -8.60
N VAL A 72 9.70 18.79 -8.17
CA VAL A 72 8.23 18.67 -8.19
C VAL A 72 7.73 18.51 -9.64
N LEU A 73 8.17 19.38 -10.54
CA LEU A 73 7.81 19.31 -11.96
C LEU A 73 8.22 17.99 -12.62
N VAL A 74 9.43 17.50 -12.32
CA VAL A 74 9.88 16.20 -12.84
C VAL A 74 9.05 15.06 -12.25
N ALA A 75 8.77 15.09 -10.95
CA ALA A 75 7.93 14.08 -10.30
C ALA A 75 6.54 14.01 -10.94
N GLU A 76 5.90 15.16 -11.15
CA GLU A 76 4.59 15.28 -11.79
C GLU A 76 4.57 14.75 -13.22
N SER A 77 5.63 15.03 -14.00
CA SER A 77 5.74 14.55 -15.37
C SER A 77 5.77 13.02 -15.48
N LEU A 78 6.23 12.34 -14.42
CA LEU A 78 6.36 10.89 -14.33
C LEU A 78 5.12 10.21 -13.73
N LEU A 79 4.18 10.97 -13.18
CA LEU A 79 2.93 10.42 -12.68
C LEU A 79 1.99 10.06 -13.82
N GLU A 80 1.29 8.94 -13.65
CA GLU A 80 0.31 8.43 -14.60
C GLU A 80 -1.05 8.15 -13.93
N GLY A 81 -2.11 8.10 -14.73
CA GLY A 81 -3.46 7.73 -14.28
C GLY A 81 -4.00 8.60 -13.13
N ARG A 82 -4.53 7.95 -12.08
CA ARG A 82 -5.10 8.63 -10.90
C ARG A 82 -4.09 9.54 -10.19
N ALA A 83 -2.82 9.13 -10.15
CA ALA A 83 -1.77 9.93 -9.49
C ALA A 83 -1.54 11.25 -10.21
N LYS A 84 -1.57 11.24 -11.56
CA LYS A 84 -1.46 12.47 -12.35
C LYS A 84 -2.65 13.39 -12.17
N ILE A 85 -3.86 12.84 -12.15
CA ILE A 85 -5.10 13.61 -11.92
C ILE A 85 -5.08 14.28 -10.54
N TRP A 86 -4.69 13.52 -9.51
CA TRP A 86 -4.50 14.05 -8.15
C TRP A 86 -3.40 15.12 -8.10
N ALA A 87 -2.25 14.88 -8.72
CA ALA A 87 -1.18 15.86 -8.72
C ALA A 87 -1.60 17.16 -9.39
N ASN A 88 -2.35 17.09 -10.50
CA ASN A 88 -2.91 18.25 -11.21
C ASN A 88 -3.97 19.02 -10.41
N SER A 89 -4.66 18.37 -9.45
CA SER A 89 -5.65 19.05 -8.60
C SER A 89 -5.03 19.76 -7.40
N VAL A 90 -3.83 19.34 -6.97
CA VAL A 90 -3.15 19.87 -5.76
C VAL A 90 -1.88 20.67 -6.11
N THR A 91 -1.42 20.65 -7.36
CA THR A 91 -0.12 21.17 -7.87
C THR A 91 0.21 22.60 -7.46
N ARG A 92 -0.81 23.47 -7.40
CA ARG A 92 -0.60 24.88 -7.04
C ARG A 92 -0.15 25.09 -5.60
N ALA A 93 -0.13 24.04 -4.78
CA ALA A 93 0.16 24.11 -3.35
C ALA A 93 1.62 23.76 -2.96
N PHE A 94 2.41 23.13 -3.84
CA PHE A 94 3.72 22.59 -3.44
C PHE A 94 4.89 23.34 -4.05
N THR A 95 5.64 24.06 -3.22
CA THR A 95 6.93 24.69 -3.58
C THR A 95 8.13 23.81 -3.26
N ASP A 96 7.93 22.75 -2.47
CA ASP A 96 8.97 21.84 -2.01
C ASP A 96 8.62 20.39 -2.31
N PHE A 97 9.62 19.63 -2.76
CA PHE A 97 9.48 18.21 -3.08
C PHE A 97 9.15 17.38 -1.83
N LYS A 98 9.65 17.79 -0.66
CA LYS A 98 9.35 17.09 0.60
C LYS A 98 7.85 17.17 0.93
N ALA A 99 7.26 18.37 0.83
CA ALA A 99 5.83 18.58 1.06
C ALA A 99 4.98 17.78 0.06
N PHE A 100 5.39 17.77 -1.22
CA PHE A 100 4.73 16.96 -2.25
C PHE A 100 4.78 15.46 -1.94
N ARG A 101 5.95 14.93 -1.53
CA ARG A 101 6.13 13.52 -1.14
C ARG A 101 5.25 13.15 0.05
N GLU A 102 5.21 13.98 1.07
CA GLU A 102 4.37 13.75 2.26
C GLU A 102 2.88 13.70 1.90
N ALA A 103 2.40 14.66 1.09
CA ALA A 103 1.02 14.66 0.61
C ALA A 103 0.70 13.44 -0.28
N PHE A 104 1.63 13.07 -1.16
CA PHE A 104 1.48 11.89 -2.03
C PHE A 104 1.37 10.60 -1.21
N LEU A 105 2.24 10.42 -0.20
CA LEU A 105 2.21 9.26 0.68
C LEU A 105 0.94 9.24 1.53
N GLN A 106 0.43 10.38 1.98
CA GLN A 106 -0.85 10.42 2.70
C GLN A 106 -2.02 9.94 1.84
N GLU A 107 -2.09 10.34 0.56
CA GLU A 107 -3.15 9.96 -0.36
C GLU A 107 -3.03 8.48 -0.81
N PHE A 108 -1.86 8.10 -1.32
CA PHE A 108 -1.68 6.79 -1.97
C PHE A 108 -1.10 5.71 -1.06
N TYR A 109 -0.56 6.09 0.10
CA TYR A 109 0.06 5.20 1.07
C TYR A 109 -0.39 5.49 2.51
N SER A 110 -1.69 5.78 2.66
CA SER A 110 -2.34 6.02 3.96
C SER A 110 -2.16 4.86 4.93
N ILE A 111 -2.27 5.12 6.24
CA ILE A 111 -2.11 4.09 7.31
C ILE A 111 -2.91 2.81 7.02
N PRO A 112 -4.21 2.85 6.65
CA PRO A 112 -4.97 1.64 6.35
C PRO A 112 -4.39 0.84 5.18
N ILE A 113 -3.91 1.52 4.14
CA ILE A 113 -3.27 0.90 2.97
C ILE A 113 -1.97 0.20 3.40
N ARG A 114 -1.16 0.86 4.23
CA ARG A 114 0.09 0.28 4.76
C ARG A 114 -0.16 -0.98 5.55
N VAL A 115 -1.12 -0.95 6.48
CA VAL A 115 -1.50 -2.11 7.29
C VAL A 115 -1.98 -3.25 6.41
N ARG A 116 -2.82 -2.95 5.40
CA ARG A 116 -3.29 -3.95 4.45
C ARG A 116 -2.15 -4.59 3.65
N LEU A 117 -1.22 -3.79 3.13
CA LEU A 117 -0.06 -4.27 2.37
C LEU A 117 0.86 -5.13 3.23
N LYS A 118 1.14 -4.68 4.46
CA LYS A 118 1.94 -5.45 5.43
C LYS A 118 1.27 -6.79 5.75
N ASN A 119 -0.04 -6.79 6.05
CA ASN A 119 -0.78 -8.02 6.33
C ASN A 119 -0.80 -8.97 5.14
N GLN A 120 -0.97 -8.44 3.92
CA GLN A 120 -0.92 -9.26 2.72
C GLN A 120 0.46 -9.89 2.52
N TRP A 121 1.53 -9.12 2.72
CA TRP A 121 2.90 -9.62 2.65
C TRP A 121 3.14 -10.71 3.70
N LEU A 122 2.75 -10.48 4.96
CA LEU A 122 2.88 -11.44 6.06
C LEU A 122 2.07 -12.73 5.84
N SER A 123 0.89 -12.62 5.22
CA SER A 123 0.00 -13.76 4.94
C SER A 123 0.47 -14.66 3.80
N ARG A 124 1.47 -14.21 3.03
CA ARG A 124 1.98 -14.99 1.91
C ARG A 124 2.58 -16.30 2.40
N ARG A 125 2.42 -17.35 1.61
CA ARG A 125 3.05 -18.65 1.85
C ARG A 125 3.89 -19.03 0.65
N TYR A 126 5.04 -19.64 0.90
CA TYR A 126 5.90 -20.19 -0.15
C TYR A 126 5.16 -21.31 -0.88
N ARG A 127 5.25 -21.30 -2.21
CA ARG A 127 4.81 -22.39 -3.09
C ARG A 127 5.97 -22.83 -3.95
N TYR A 128 6.00 -24.10 -4.36
CA TYR A 128 7.02 -24.60 -5.29
C TYR A 128 7.03 -23.87 -6.65
N THR A 129 5.89 -23.28 -7.05
CA THR A 129 5.79 -22.44 -8.24
C THR A 129 6.46 -21.07 -8.10
N ASP A 130 6.82 -20.65 -6.89
CA ASP A 130 7.51 -19.37 -6.64
C ASP A 130 9.03 -19.45 -6.90
N GLY A 131 9.55 -20.62 -7.29
CA GLY A 131 10.99 -20.85 -7.53
C GLY A 131 11.68 -21.55 -6.36
N SER A 132 13.00 -21.45 -6.31
CA SER A 132 13.79 -21.99 -5.19
C SER A 132 13.47 -21.28 -3.89
N MET A 133 13.69 -21.93 -2.74
CA MET A 133 13.48 -21.29 -1.43
C MET A 133 14.34 -20.03 -1.28
N LEU A 134 15.59 -20.09 -1.77
CA LEU A 134 16.50 -18.94 -1.76
C LEU A 134 15.98 -17.77 -2.60
N GLU A 135 15.52 -18.05 -3.82
CA GLU A 135 14.98 -17.03 -4.71
C GLU A 135 13.71 -16.38 -4.12
N TYR A 136 12.83 -17.19 -3.54
CA TYR A 136 11.66 -16.68 -2.84
C TYR A 136 12.05 -15.77 -1.67
N PHE A 137 13.02 -16.19 -0.86
CA PHE A 137 13.51 -15.40 0.28
C PHE A 137 14.00 -14.02 -0.16
N TYR A 138 14.87 -13.95 -1.17
CA TYR A 138 15.36 -12.66 -1.68
C TYR A 138 14.26 -11.82 -2.32
N LYS A 139 13.28 -12.44 -2.97
CA LYS A 139 12.11 -11.75 -3.52
C LYS A 139 11.27 -11.10 -2.42
N GLN A 140 11.03 -11.78 -1.31
CA GLN A 140 10.32 -11.19 -0.17
C GLN A 140 11.16 -10.14 0.56
N LEU A 141 12.48 -10.34 0.66
CA LEU A 141 13.40 -9.38 1.24
C LEU A 141 13.36 -8.05 0.48
N ARG A 142 13.45 -8.09 -0.86
CA ARG A 142 13.30 -6.90 -1.71
C ARG A 142 11.95 -6.22 -1.53
N ALA A 143 10.86 -6.99 -1.43
CA ALA A 143 9.54 -6.43 -1.18
C ALA A 143 9.45 -5.72 0.18
N ALA A 144 10.11 -6.24 1.21
CA ALA A 144 10.08 -5.69 2.55
C ALA A 144 10.82 -4.35 2.68
N LEU A 145 11.83 -4.09 1.84
CA LEU A 145 12.58 -2.82 1.80
C LEU A 145 11.72 -1.61 1.37
N HIS A 146 10.50 -1.84 0.89
CA HIS A 146 9.60 -0.78 0.43
C HIS A 146 8.54 -0.40 1.47
N PHE A 147 8.56 -0.99 2.66
CA PHE A 147 7.65 -0.58 3.74
C PHE A 147 8.16 0.69 4.43
N GLU A 148 7.25 1.66 4.61
CA GLU A 148 7.48 2.82 5.47
C GLU A 148 6.46 2.84 6.63
N PRO A 149 6.90 2.85 7.91
CA PRO A 149 8.28 2.90 8.38
C PRO A 149 9.07 1.62 8.07
N GLU A 150 10.41 1.77 8.01
CA GLU A 150 11.32 0.65 7.79
C GLU A 150 11.14 -0.40 8.89
N LEU A 151 11.09 -1.67 8.47
CA LEU A 151 11.00 -2.81 9.39
C LEU A 151 12.40 -3.21 9.86
N ASN A 152 12.49 -3.71 11.08
CA ASN A 152 13.75 -4.23 11.60
C ASN A 152 14.20 -5.45 10.77
N LYS A 153 15.50 -5.56 10.45
CA LYS A 153 16.08 -6.69 9.70
C LYS A 153 15.69 -8.04 10.30
N TYR A 154 15.76 -8.17 11.63
CA TYR A 154 15.34 -9.38 12.33
C TYR A 154 13.86 -9.71 12.05
N GLU A 155 12.98 -8.71 12.20
CA GLU A 155 11.55 -8.87 11.96
C GLU A 155 11.24 -9.26 10.52
N ILE A 156 11.94 -8.66 9.55
CA ILE A 156 11.79 -8.99 8.13
C ILE A 156 12.17 -10.45 7.90
N ASN A 157 13.37 -10.84 8.29
CA ASN A 157 13.91 -12.16 8.04
C ASN A 157 13.07 -13.25 8.74
N TYR A 158 12.74 -13.04 10.02
CA TYR A 158 11.86 -13.93 10.77
C TYR A 158 10.49 -14.06 10.10
N SER A 159 9.87 -12.94 9.71
CA SER A 159 8.57 -12.94 9.05
C SER A 159 8.59 -13.71 7.74
N ILE A 160 9.66 -13.59 6.94
CA ILE A 160 9.81 -14.35 5.69
C ILE A 160 9.96 -15.84 5.99
N ILE A 161 10.74 -16.22 7.01
CA ILE A 161 10.87 -17.63 7.43
C ILE A 161 9.51 -18.21 7.83
N GLN A 162 8.67 -17.43 8.51
CA GLN A 162 7.30 -17.85 8.84
C GLN A 162 6.41 -18.11 7.62
N GLN A 163 6.77 -17.65 6.43
CA GLN A 163 6.02 -17.92 5.18
C GLN A 163 6.31 -19.32 4.61
N PHE A 164 7.37 -19.99 5.06
CA PHE A 164 7.75 -21.33 4.60
C PHE A 164 6.99 -22.44 5.34
N PRO A 165 6.94 -23.66 4.77
CA PRO A 165 6.39 -24.84 5.45
C PRO A 165 7.09 -25.14 6.78
N VAL A 166 6.37 -25.81 7.68
CA VAL A 166 6.84 -26.20 9.04
C VAL A 166 8.26 -26.78 9.02
N ARG A 167 8.55 -27.74 8.14
CA ARG A 167 9.86 -28.40 8.04
C ARG A 167 11.02 -27.44 7.79
N VAL A 168 10.81 -26.41 6.99
CA VAL A 168 11.84 -25.39 6.70
C VAL A 168 12.03 -24.50 7.92
N ARG A 169 10.95 -24.15 8.62
CA ARG A 169 11.01 -23.35 9.85
C ARG A 169 11.76 -24.09 10.96
N GLU A 170 11.50 -25.37 11.14
CA GLU A 170 12.23 -26.22 12.09
C GLU A 170 13.71 -26.32 11.75
N ALA A 171 14.04 -26.57 10.48
CA ALA A 171 15.42 -26.66 10.01
C ALA A 171 16.20 -25.33 10.08
N THR A 172 15.49 -24.20 10.17
CA THR A 172 16.08 -22.86 10.30
C THR A 172 15.90 -22.27 11.70
N ALA A 173 15.43 -23.04 12.68
CA ALA A 173 15.16 -22.55 14.02
C ALA A 173 16.42 -22.14 14.80
N SER A 174 17.57 -22.75 14.48
CA SER A 174 18.86 -22.45 15.11
C SER A 174 19.66 -21.36 14.38
N VAL A 175 19.13 -20.81 13.29
CA VAL A 175 19.81 -19.79 12.48
C VAL A 175 19.58 -18.42 13.10
N ASP A 176 20.63 -17.60 13.18
CA ASP A 176 20.47 -16.20 13.56
C ASP A 176 19.75 -15.43 12.45
N TYR A 177 18.54 -14.94 12.74
CA TYR A 177 17.75 -14.18 11.77
C TYR A 177 18.29 -12.77 11.49
N THR A 178 19.31 -12.30 12.21
CA THR A 178 20.00 -11.05 11.84
C THR A 178 20.98 -11.25 10.69
N ASP A 179 21.52 -12.47 10.51
CA ASP A 179 22.47 -12.79 9.44
C ASP A 179 21.79 -13.41 8.21
N VAL A 180 21.65 -12.58 7.18
CA VAL A 180 21.09 -12.96 5.89
C VAL A 180 21.90 -14.09 5.23
N ASN A 181 23.22 -14.16 5.43
CA ASN A 181 24.05 -15.17 4.78
C ASN A 181 23.82 -16.56 5.39
N SER A 182 23.72 -16.64 6.72
CA SER A 182 23.40 -17.89 7.41
C SER A 182 22.03 -18.43 6.97
N ILE A 183 21.02 -17.57 6.83
CA ILE A 183 19.71 -17.96 6.30
C ILE A 183 19.82 -18.47 4.86
N ALA A 184 20.51 -17.72 3.99
CA ALA A 184 20.68 -18.08 2.59
C ALA A 184 21.38 -19.44 2.43
N GLN A 185 22.42 -19.71 3.22
CA GLN A 185 23.11 -21.00 3.22
C GLN A 185 22.18 -22.13 3.69
N ALA A 186 21.41 -21.93 4.76
CA ALA A 186 20.48 -22.94 5.27
C ALA A 186 19.39 -23.27 4.23
N LEU A 187 18.78 -22.26 3.62
CA LEU A 187 17.77 -22.45 2.57
C LEU A 187 18.35 -23.14 1.32
N SER A 188 19.58 -22.80 0.91
CA SER A 188 20.25 -23.45 -0.23
C SER A 188 20.50 -24.94 0.01
N ARG A 189 20.90 -25.32 1.23
CA ARG A 189 21.07 -26.73 1.62
C ARG A 189 19.74 -27.48 1.59
N LEU A 190 18.67 -26.87 2.10
CA LEU A 190 17.32 -27.46 2.08
C LEU A 190 16.78 -27.64 0.66
N ASP A 191 17.01 -26.67 -0.23
CA ASP A 191 16.68 -26.79 -1.65
C ASP A 191 17.42 -27.98 -2.29
N GLY A 192 18.70 -28.19 -1.97
CA GLY A 192 19.49 -29.34 -2.43
C GLY A 192 18.90 -30.67 -1.99
N VAL A 193 18.67 -30.84 -0.68
CA VAL A 193 18.07 -32.06 -0.10
C VAL A 193 16.70 -32.36 -0.72
N GLN A 194 15.90 -31.32 -0.99
CA GLN A 194 14.60 -31.50 -1.61
C GLN A 194 14.71 -31.99 -3.06
N ARG A 195 15.61 -31.42 -3.87
CA ARG A 195 15.83 -31.86 -5.25
C ARG A 195 16.29 -33.32 -5.31
N ASP A 196 17.21 -33.70 -4.44
CA ASP A 196 17.71 -35.08 -4.37
C ASP A 196 16.58 -36.05 -4.04
N ARG A 197 15.75 -35.72 -3.03
CA ARG A 197 14.60 -36.54 -2.66
C ARG A 197 13.61 -36.69 -3.82
N ASP A 198 13.32 -35.62 -4.53
CA ASP A 198 12.38 -35.63 -5.65
C ASP A 198 12.96 -36.43 -6.84
N PHE A 199 14.27 -36.39 -7.06
CA PHE A 199 14.99 -37.25 -8.02
C PHE A 199 14.86 -38.74 -7.68
N TYR A 200 15.12 -39.13 -6.43
CA TYR A 200 14.98 -40.52 -6.00
C TYR A 200 13.53 -41.02 -6.06
N LYS A 201 12.57 -40.18 -5.66
CA LYS A 201 11.15 -40.52 -5.74
C LYS A 201 10.73 -40.78 -7.19
N LYS A 202 11.20 -39.94 -8.13
CA LYS A 202 10.95 -40.14 -9.56
C LYS A 202 11.56 -41.46 -10.03
N ARG A 203 12.82 -41.73 -9.72
CA ARG A 203 13.49 -42.98 -10.12
C ARG A 203 12.76 -44.24 -9.63
N ASN A 204 12.32 -44.25 -8.37
CA ASN A 204 11.62 -45.40 -7.79
C ASN A 204 10.20 -45.58 -8.36
N ALA A 205 9.56 -44.50 -8.83
CA ALA A 205 8.23 -44.58 -9.46
C ALA A 205 8.27 -45.28 -10.83
N TRP A 206 9.40 -45.24 -11.55
CA TRP A 206 9.58 -45.92 -12.84
C TRP A 206 10.19 -47.33 -12.71
N GLY A 207 10.71 -47.68 -11.53
CA GLY A 207 11.42 -48.94 -11.30
C GLY A 207 10.53 -50.09 -10.82
N ASN A 208 9.22 -49.89 -10.70
CA ASN A 208 8.28 -50.85 -10.11
C ASN A 208 7.29 -51.45 -11.14
N ASP A 209 7.56 -51.25 -12.43
CA ASP A 209 6.76 -51.76 -13.57
C ASP A 209 7.40 -53.02 -14.23
N TYR A 210 8.33 -53.70 -13.54
CA TYR A 210 8.97 -54.93 -14.02
C TYR A 210 8.76 -56.10 -13.06
#